data_AF-A0A6A6LNS1-F1
#
_entry.id   AF-A0A6A6LNS1-F1
#
_cell.length_a   1.000
_cell.length_b   1.000
_cell.length_c   1.000
_cell.angle_alpha   90.00
_cell.angle_beta   90.00
_cell.angle_gamma   90.00
#
_symmetry.space_group_name_H-M   'P 1'
#
loop_
_entity.id
_entity.type
_entity.pdbx_description
1 polymer ?
#
loop_
_entity_poly.entity_id
_entity_poly.type
_entity_poly.pdbx_seq_one_letter_code
_entity_poly.pdbx_strand_id
1 'polypeptide(L)'
;MVALEAERKTVQEAARKEAAEASKRVAALVPQGDAARQQVNVSSANQNLHKQGPASNGTRKSEPTEQTSELIKIFKNPSCPLSISIAAFAKKVASHCEIPDNAAFACGHVIVLVTSQFPHAMDLILAEFHSACIYTVPKHVVYLKSAFESKEAYYKTIGYQEQDGKVESTRDYLKRLESYMKLYGALVQTEIQGIQNTHGPKEGWAWLARFLNTLPANVYTAVALKAFLQEDAEHYLQGLSEGIERTGGSELKTIIIEIQSYIEDNRFLQEPEGWSMQSSLLSSVMVPDSEPSRGYYYY
;
A
#
# COMPACT_ATOMS: atom_id res chain seq x y z
N MET A 1 19.87 -37.10 -24.15
CA MET A 1 19.26 -36.83 -22.83
C MET A 1 20.11 -35.84 -22.01
N VAL A 2 21.38 -36.14 -21.74
CA VAL A 2 22.28 -35.30 -20.92
C VAL A 2 22.48 -33.87 -21.46
N ALA A 3 22.61 -33.69 -22.77
CA ALA A 3 22.78 -32.36 -23.38
C ALA A 3 21.54 -31.45 -23.24
N LEU A 4 20.33 -32.04 -23.34
CA LEU A 4 19.05 -31.33 -23.17
C LEU A 4 18.82 -30.90 -21.72
N GLU A 5 19.25 -31.69 -20.74
CA GLU A 5 19.18 -31.31 -19.32
C GLU A 5 20.19 -30.22 -18.96
N ALA A 6 21.37 -30.23 -19.58
CA ALA A 6 22.37 -29.19 -19.41
C ALA A 6 21.86 -27.84 -19.98
N GLU A 7 21.29 -27.84 -21.18
CA GLU A 7 20.66 -26.65 -21.77
C GLU A 7 19.46 -26.14 -20.95
N ARG A 8 18.63 -27.05 -20.43
CA ARG A 8 17.50 -26.65 -19.58
C ARG A 8 17.98 -26.00 -18.27
N LYS A 9 19.05 -26.51 -17.67
CA LYS A 9 19.67 -25.93 -16.47
C LYS A 9 20.27 -24.56 -16.75
N THR A 10 20.99 -24.38 -17.86
CA THR A 10 21.58 -23.08 -18.20
C THR A 10 20.53 -22.03 -18.50
N VAL A 11 19.46 -22.39 -19.23
CA VAL A 11 18.32 -21.50 -19.47
C VAL A 11 17.60 -21.14 -18.17
N GLN A 12 17.39 -22.11 -17.28
CA GLN A 12 16.76 -21.86 -15.97
C GLN A 12 17.60 -20.94 -15.08
N GLU A 13 18.93 -21.08 -15.12
CA GLU A 13 19.83 -20.25 -14.35
C GLU A 13 19.97 -18.83 -14.91
N ALA A 14 19.99 -18.69 -16.25
CA ALA A 14 19.89 -17.39 -16.92
C ALA A 14 18.57 -16.68 -16.56
N ALA A 15 17.45 -17.39 -16.66
CA ALA A 15 16.14 -16.85 -16.28
C ALA A 15 16.07 -16.44 -14.81
N ARG A 16 16.72 -17.18 -13.90
CA ARG A 16 16.81 -16.82 -12.47
C ARG A 16 17.65 -15.57 -12.23
N LYS A 17 18.79 -15.43 -12.93
CA LYS A 17 19.64 -14.23 -12.84
C LYS A 17 18.90 -13.00 -13.36
N GLU A 18 18.22 -13.14 -14.49
CA GLU A 18 17.42 -12.09 -15.10
C GLU A 18 16.22 -11.71 -14.22
N ALA A 19 15.53 -12.69 -13.63
CA ALA A 19 14.48 -12.46 -12.64
C ALA A 19 14.99 -11.66 -11.43
N ALA A 20 16.17 -12.00 -10.93
CA ALA A 20 16.81 -11.30 -9.81
C ALA A 20 17.19 -9.86 -10.18
N GLU A 21 17.65 -9.64 -11.41
CA GLU A 21 17.99 -8.32 -11.92
C GLU A 21 16.74 -7.46 -12.17
N ALA A 22 15.70 -8.03 -12.79
CA ALA A 22 14.41 -7.38 -12.97
C ALA A 22 13.79 -7.02 -11.62
N SER A 23 13.87 -7.91 -10.63
CA SER A 23 13.43 -7.64 -9.25
C SER A 23 14.20 -6.48 -8.61
N LYS A 24 15.53 -6.38 -8.81
CA LYS A 24 16.32 -5.23 -8.36
C LYS A 24 15.93 -3.92 -9.03
N ARG A 25 15.64 -3.95 -10.34
CA ARG A 25 15.20 -2.76 -11.09
C ARG A 25 13.83 -2.28 -10.62
N VAL A 26 12.90 -3.21 -10.41
CA VAL A 26 11.60 -2.93 -9.79
C VAL A 26 11.77 -2.36 -8.38
N ALA A 27 12.75 -2.84 -7.62
CA ALA A 27 13.03 -2.36 -6.27
C ALA A 27 13.41 -0.88 -6.20
N ALA A 28 14.02 -0.33 -7.24
CA ALA A 28 14.44 1.06 -7.32
C ALA A 28 13.29 2.02 -7.70
N LEU A 29 12.16 1.50 -8.20
CA LEU A 29 11.09 2.28 -8.81
C LEU A 29 9.82 2.39 -7.95
N VAL A 30 9.69 1.57 -6.90
CA VAL A 30 8.60 1.74 -5.91
C VAL A 30 8.92 2.95 -5.04
N PRO A 31 7.98 3.89 -4.82
CA PRO A 31 8.19 5.10 -4.01
C PRO A 31 8.89 4.78 -2.68
N GLN A 32 9.83 5.61 -2.21
CA GLN A 32 10.46 5.45 -0.90
C GLN A 32 10.01 6.59 0.04
N GLY A 33 9.53 6.25 1.24
CA GLY A 33 9.21 7.21 2.30
C GLY A 33 10.47 7.81 2.94
N ASP A 34 10.39 9.07 3.39
CA ASP A 34 11.49 9.74 4.08
C ASP A 34 11.61 9.22 5.53
N ALA A 35 12.56 8.31 5.80
CA ALA A 35 12.86 7.84 7.16
C ALA A 35 13.54 8.90 8.06
N ALA A 36 13.47 10.18 7.72
CA ALA A 36 14.17 11.24 8.45
C ALA A 36 13.37 12.55 8.47
N ARG A 37 12.49 12.69 9.46
CA ARG A 37 12.32 13.87 10.35
C ARG A 37 10.93 13.90 11.00
N GLN A 38 10.80 13.38 12.21
CA GLN A 38 10.00 14.01 13.27
C GLN A 38 10.22 13.34 14.63
N GLN A 39 11.31 13.72 15.30
CA GLN A 39 11.22 14.00 16.73
C GLN A 39 10.97 15.50 16.86
N VAL A 40 9.70 15.93 16.77
CA VAL A 40 9.35 17.27 17.23
C VAL A 40 8.92 17.15 18.67
N ASN A 41 9.90 17.52 19.50
CA ASN A 41 9.78 17.78 20.92
C ASN A 41 8.62 18.78 21.14
N VAL A 42 7.60 18.36 21.87
CA VAL A 42 6.53 19.24 22.35
C VAL A 42 7.16 20.18 23.36
N SER A 43 7.51 21.41 22.95
CA SER A 43 7.62 22.59 23.81
C SER A 43 7.99 23.84 23.00
N SER A 44 7.17 24.88 23.17
CA SER A 44 7.52 26.32 23.07
C SER A 44 7.20 27.07 21.76
N ALA A 45 6.15 27.87 21.88
CA ALA A 45 6.09 29.31 21.55
C ALA A 45 5.93 29.78 20.08
N ASN A 46 4.82 30.49 19.89
CA ASN A 46 4.54 31.49 18.85
C ASN A 46 5.75 32.41 18.55
N GLN A 47 5.98 32.70 17.27
CA GLN A 47 5.81 34.04 16.64
C GLN A 47 6.34 34.07 15.19
N ASN A 48 5.55 34.73 14.33
CA ASN A 48 5.83 35.35 13.02
C ASN A 48 7.28 35.31 12.46
N LEU A 49 7.41 34.98 11.17
CA LEU A 49 7.85 35.92 10.11
C LEU A 49 8.05 35.22 8.76
N HIS A 50 7.50 35.82 7.71
CA HIS A 50 7.98 35.71 6.33
C HIS A 50 9.50 35.88 6.28
N LYS A 51 10.20 34.94 5.62
CA LYS A 51 11.35 35.19 4.74
C LYS A 51 11.77 33.91 4.02
N GLN A 52 12.10 34.11 2.75
CA GLN A 52 12.56 33.16 1.76
C GLN A 52 13.56 32.12 2.33
N GLY A 53 13.29 30.85 2.07
CA GLY A 53 14.23 29.75 2.28
C GLY A 53 15.02 29.44 1.00
N PRO A 54 16.29 28.99 1.13
CA PRO A 54 17.24 28.87 0.03
C PRO A 54 16.98 27.62 -0.82
N ALA A 55 17.42 27.69 -2.08
CA ALA A 55 17.55 26.54 -2.97
C ALA A 55 18.34 25.42 -2.27
N SER A 56 17.64 24.35 -1.90
CA SER A 56 18.26 23.10 -1.46
C SER A 56 18.23 22.15 -2.65
N ASN A 57 19.42 21.66 -3.03
CA ASN A 57 19.61 20.51 -3.90
C ASN A 57 18.92 19.30 -3.24
N GLY A 58 17.64 19.12 -3.52
CA GLY A 58 16.91 17.90 -3.24
C GLY A 58 16.93 17.03 -4.49
N THR A 59 17.31 15.76 -4.34
CA THR A 59 17.05 14.71 -5.32
C THR A 59 15.58 14.81 -5.72
N ARG A 60 15.28 15.19 -6.97
CA ARG A 60 13.90 15.24 -7.46
C ARG A 60 13.30 13.85 -7.30
N LYS A 61 12.31 13.69 -6.41
CA LYS A 61 11.51 12.46 -6.34
C LYS A 61 10.79 12.34 -7.68
N SER A 62 10.97 11.22 -8.39
CA SER A 62 10.26 10.97 -9.64
C SER A 62 8.77 10.80 -9.36
N GLU A 63 7.93 11.34 -10.25
CA GLU A 63 6.48 11.27 -10.10
C GLU A 63 6.00 9.81 -10.25
N PRO A 64 4.89 9.40 -9.59
CA PRO A 64 4.32 8.06 -9.72
C PRO A 64 4.07 7.64 -11.18
N THR A 65 3.79 8.60 -12.05
CA THR A 65 3.62 8.42 -13.50
C THR A 65 4.92 8.00 -14.20
N GLU A 66 6.04 8.66 -13.89
CA GLU A 66 7.37 8.31 -14.40
C GLU A 66 7.79 6.92 -13.92
N GLN A 67 7.60 6.63 -12.63
CA GLN A 67 7.89 5.32 -12.03
C GLN A 67 7.07 4.20 -12.70
N THR A 68 5.78 4.44 -12.91
CA THR A 68 4.89 3.51 -13.62
C THR A 68 5.39 3.27 -15.04
N SER A 69 5.81 4.32 -15.75
CA SER A 69 6.29 4.20 -17.14
C SER A 69 7.51 3.28 -17.25
N GLU A 70 8.44 3.36 -16.29
CA GLU A 70 9.62 2.49 -16.23
C GLU A 70 9.24 1.05 -15.84
N LEU A 71 8.31 0.87 -14.91
CA LEU A 71 7.78 -0.46 -14.56
C LEU A 71 7.11 -1.13 -15.77
N ILE A 72 6.34 -0.38 -16.55
CA ILE A 72 5.71 -0.89 -17.78
C ILE A 72 6.79 -1.32 -18.80
N LYS A 73 7.87 -0.56 -18.94
CA LYS A 73 9.00 -0.96 -19.82
C LYS A 73 9.64 -2.26 -19.35
N ILE A 74 9.82 -2.45 -18.04
CA ILE A 74 10.35 -3.70 -17.47
C ILE A 74 9.40 -4.87 -17.77
N PHE A 75 8.09 -4.66 -17.64
CA PHE A 75 7.09 -5.73 -17.87
C PHE A 75 7.00 -6.13 -19.34
N LYS A 76 7.21 -5.18 -20.25
CA LYS A 76 7.22 -5.43 -21.70
C LYS A 76 8.58 -5.91 -22.22
N ASN A 77 9.59 -6.02 -21.37
CA ASN A 77 10.92 -6.48 -21.80
C ASN A 77 10.86 -7.98 -22.15
N PRO A 78 11.14 -8.37 -23.41
CA PRO A 78 11.03 -9.76 -23.84
C PRO A 78 12.05 -10.69 -23.18
N SER A 79 13.11 -10.15 -22.59
CA SER A 79 14.15 -10.94 -21.95
C SER A 79 13.69 -11.54 -20.60
N CYS A 80 12.71 -10.92 -19.92
CA CYS A 80 12.13 -11.47 -18.70
C CYS A 80 10.66 -11.85 -18.91
N PRO A 81 10.25 -13.11 -18.63
CA PRO A 81 8.84 -13.50 -18.69
C PRO A 81 7.96 -12.59 -17.84
N LEU A 82 6.86 -12.10 -18.43
CA LEU A 82 5.93 -11.16 -17.78
C LEU A 82 5.47 -11.64 -16.39
N SER A 83 5.16 -12.93 -16.24
CA SER A 83 4.73 -13.51 -14.96
C SER A 83 5.78 -13.37 -13.85
N ILE A 84 7.07 -13.43 -14.19
CA ILE A 84 8.17 -13.24 -13.24
C ILE A 84 8.26 -11.77 -12.85
N SER A 85 8.17 -10.85 -13.81
CA SER A 85 8.20 -9.41 -13.56
C SER A 85 7.03 -8.97 -12.66
N ILE A 86 5.82 -9.46 -12.94
CA ILE A 86 4.63 -9.20 -12.12
C ILE A 86 4.81 -9.77 -10.70
N ALA A 87 5.27 -11.02 -10.56
CA ALA A 87 5.49 -11.62 -9.25
C ALA A 87 6.56 -10.87 -8.45
N ALA A 88 7.64 -10.42 -9.10
CA ALA A 88 8.67 -9.61 -8.48
C ALA A 88 8.14 -8.25 -8.02
N PHE A 89 7.26 -7.62 -8.81
CA PHE A 89 6.56 -6.39 -8.45
C PHE A 89 5.66 -6.58 -7.25
N ALA A 90 4.79 -7.59 -7.24
CA ALA A 90 3.90 -7.88 -6.12
C ALA A 90 4.67 -8.07 -4.80
N LYS A 91 5.73 -8.89 -4.82
CA LYS A 91 6.62 -9.08 -3.67
C LYS A 91 7.28 -7.79 -3.23
N LYS A 92 7.71 -6.96 -4.19
CA LYS A 92 8.39 -5.72 -3.85
C LYS A 92 7.44 -4.73 -3.18
N VAL A 93 6.23 -4.57 -3.72
CA VAL A 93 5.17 -3.75 -3.12
C VAL A 93 4.91 -4.22 -1.69
N ALA A 94 4.67 -5.53 -1.49
CA ALA A 94 4.41 -6.08 -0.16
C ALA A 94 5.58 -5.88 0.83
N SER A 95 6.83 -6.02 0.39
CA SER A 95 8.00 -5.74 1.23
C SER A 95 8.18 -4.25 1.55
N HIS A 96 7.72 -3.37 0.65
CA HIS A 96 7.80 -1.93 0.86
C HIS A 96 6.82 -1.47 1.94
N CYS A 97 5.67 -2.15 2.07
CA CYS A 97 4.70 -1.91 3.13
C CYS A 97 5.30 -2.02 4.53
N GLU A 98 6.33 -2.85 4.73
CA GLU A 98 6.89 -3.08 6.06
C GLU A 98 7.69 -1.88 6.61
N ILE A 99 7.98 -0.87 5.77
CA ILE A 99 8.69 0.34 6.16
C ILE A 99 7.68 1.34 6.76
N PRO A 100 7.91 1.86 7.99
CA PRO A 100 7.11 2.93 8.57
C PRO A 100 7.13 4.19 7.68
N ASP A 101 6.05 4.97 7.69
CA ASP A 101 5.91 6.23 6.92
C ASP A 101 6.03 6.05 5.40
N ASN A 102 5.58 4.89 4.90
CA ASN A 102 5.47 4.68 3.47
C ASN A 102 4.45 5.65 2.84
N ALA A 103 4.72 6.08 1.61
CA ALA A 103 3.79 6.91 0.86
C ALA A 103 2.64 6.03 0.33
N ALA A 104 1.73 5.63 1.22
CA ALA A 104 0.67 4.65 0.95
C ALA A 104 -0.14 5.00 -0.30
N PHE A 105 -0.58 6.25 -0.45
CA PHE A 105 -1.27 6.72 -1.66
C PHE A 105 -0.41 6.72 -2.91
N ALA A 106 0.86 7.12 -2.83
CA ALA A 106 1.75 7.04 -3.99
C ALA A 106 1.93 5.60 -4.46
N CYS A 107 2.02 4.67 -3.51
CA CYS A 107 2.08 3.23 -3.82
C CYS A 107 0.75 2.72 -4.39
N GLY A 108 -0.40 3.12 -3.80
CA GLY A 108 -1.73 2.85 -4.34
C GLY A 108 -1.89 3.32 -5.79
N HIS A 109 -1.45 4.55 -6.09
CA HIS A 109 -1.43 5.09 -7.45
C HIS A 109 -0.61 4.23 -8.42
N VAL A 110 0.61 3.85 -8.05
CA VAL A 110 1.45 2.98 -8.88
C VAL A 110 0.79 1.61 -9.09
N ILE A 111 0.18 1.03 -8.05
CA ILE A 111 -0.54 -0.25 -8.16
C ILE A 111 -1.69 -0.12 -9.15
N VAL A 112 -2.56 0.89 -9.01
CA VAL A 112 -3.73 1.09 -9.89
C VAL A 112 -3.28 1.33 -11.33
N LEU A 113 -2.24 2.15 -11.55
CA LEU A 113 -1.71 2.39 -12.89
C LEU A 113 -1.14 1.12 -13.54
N VAL A 114 -0.32 0.36 -12.81
CA VAL A 114 0.29 -0.88 -13.33
C VAL A 114 -0.77 -1.94 -13.59
N THR A 115 -1.70 -2.13 -12.67
CA THR A 115 -2.76 -3.15 -12.78
C THR A 115 -3.78 -2.80 -13.86
N SER A 116 -3.98 -1.53 -14.20
CA SER A 116 -4.81 -1.15 -15.36
C SER A 116 -4.27 -1.70 -16.69
N GLN A 117 -2.94 -1.80 -16.81
CA GLN A 117 -2.26 -2.33 -17.99
C GLN A 117 -2.04 -3.85 -17.91
N PHE A 118 -1.94 -4.38 -16.70
CA PHE A 118 -1.70 -5.79 -16.42
C PHE A 118 -2.65 -6.30 -15.32
N PRO A 119 -3.94 -6.56 -15.63
CA PRO A 119 -4.97 -6.85 -14.61
C PRO A 119 -4.62 -7.98 -13.63
N HIS A 120 -3.98 -9.04 -14.11
CA HIS A 120 -3.54 -10.19 -13.30
C HIS A 120 -2.53 -9.82 -12.19
N ALA A 121 -1.88 -8.64 -12.28
CA ALA A 121 -0.98 -8.18 -11.24
C ALA A 121 -1.73 -7.86 -9.93
N MET A 122 -3.01 -7.48 -10.00
CA MET A 122 -3.80 -7.17 -8.81
C MET A 122 -3.94 -8.41 -7.92
N ASP A 123 -4.27 -9.57 -8.50
CA ASP A 123 -4.44 -10.83 -7.75
C ASP A 123 -3.15 -11.24 -7.03
N LEU A 124 -1.99 -11.05 -7.67
CA LEU A 124 -0.69 -11.37 -7.08
C LEU A 124 -0.33 -10.39 -5.96
N ILE A 125 -0.65 -9.10 -6.09
CA ILE A 125 -0.45 -8.11 -5.03
C ILE A 125 -1.32 -8.42 -3.82
N LEU A 126 -2.60 -8.72 -4.05
CA LEU A 126 -3.53 -9.12 -3.00
C LEU A 126 -3.08 -10.42 -2.32
N ALA A 127 -2.60 -11.40 -3.08
CA ALA A 127 -2.06 -12.63 -2.52
C ALA A 127 -0.88 -12.37 -1.56
N GLU A 128 0.06 -11.49 -1.94
CA GLU A 128 1.17 -11.09 -1.08
C GLU A 128 0.68 -10.34 0.17
N PHE A 129 -0.29 -9.42 0.03
CA PHE A 129 -0.88 -8.71 1.17
C PHE A 129 -1.60 -9.65 2.14
N HIS A 130 -2.42 -10.56 1.61
CA HIS A 130 -3.19 -11.51 2.40
C HIS A 130 -2.30 -12.53 3.12
N SER A 131 -1.18 -12.91 2.49
CA SER A 131 -0.17 -13.76 3.12
C SER A 131 0.59 -13.04 4.21
N ALA A 132 0.89 -11.75 4.04
CA ALA A 132 1.69 -10.98 4.99
C ALA A 132 0.86 -10.44 6.18
N CYS A 133 -0.42 -10.13 5.94
CA CYS A 133 -1.32 -9.56 6.93
C CYS A 133 -2.74 -10.14 6.77
N ILE A 134 -3.12 -11.03 7.71
CA ILE A 134 -4.44 -11.70 7.71
C ILE A 134 -5.63 -10.74 7.76
N TYR A 135 -5.41 -9.52 8.25
CA TYR A 135 -6.45 -8.49 8.42
C TYR A 135 -6.81 -7.79 7.11
N THR A 136 -6.01 -7.95 6.05
CA THR A 136 -6.43 -7.55 4.69
C THR A 136 -7.55 -8.46 4.13
N VAL A 137 -7.82 -9.62 4.77
CA VAL A 137 -8.88 -10.59 4.42
C VAL A 137 -10.05 -10.60 5.42
N PRO A 138 -10.23 -9.55 6.23
CA PRO A 138 -10.85 -9.56 7.57
C PRO A 138 -10.91 -10.94 8.25
N LYS A 139 -9.76 -11.52 8.59
CA LYS A 139 -9.70 -12.80 9.32
C LYS A 139 -9.17 -12.60 10.73
N HIS A 140 -9.71 -13.37 11.67
CA HIS A 140 -9.18 -13.49 13.01
C HIS A 140 -9.10 -14.95 13.43
N VAL A 141 -7.97 -15.31 14.03
CA VAL A 141 -7.72 -16.64 14.58
C VAL A 141 -7.62 -16.48 16.09
N VAL A 142 -8.44 -17.22 16.83
CA VAL A 142 -8.43 -17.21 18.29
C VAL A 142 -7.45 -18.26 18.79
N TYR A 143 -6.60 -17.89 19.76
CA TYR A 143 -5.73 -18.87 20.40
C TYR A 143 -6.52 -19.82 21.29
N LEU A 144 -6.45 -21.11 20.98
CA LEU A 144 -6.97 -22.19 21.80
C LEU A 144 -5.86 -23.20 22.07
N LYS A 145 -5.57 -23.50 23.33
CA LYS A 145 -4.53 -24.48 23.72
C LYS A 145 -4.76 -25.87 23.10
N SER A 146 -6.00 -26.22 22.77
CA SER A 146 -6.34 -27.49 22.11
C SER A 146 -6.12 -27.47 20.60
N ALA A 147 -6.08 -26.29 19.97
CA ALA A 147 -5.95 -26.13 18.52
C ALA A 147 -4.53 -25.79 18.08
N PHE A 148 -3.66 -25.39 19.01
CA PHE A 148 -2.28 -25.02 18.74
C PHE A 148 -1.32 -25.77 19.65
N GLU A 149 -0.26 -26.32 19.06
CA GLU A 149 0.81 -27.01 19.77
C GLU A 149 1.56 -26.09 20.73
N SER A 150 1.70 -24.81 20.36
CA SER A 150 2.34 -23.78 21.19
C SER A 150 1.84 -22.38 20.85
N LYS A 151 2.23 -21.40 21.68
CA LYS A 151 1.90 -19.99 21.44
C LYS A 151 2.64 -19.43 20.22
N GLU A 152 3.84 -19.94 19.96
CA GLU A 152 4.68 -19.60 18.82
C GLU A 152 4.04 -20.10 17.52
N ALA A 153 3.49 -21.31 17.50
CA ALA A 153 2.73 -21.84 16.36
C ALA A 153 1.51 -20.96 16.05
N TYR A 154 0.82 -20.48 17.09
CA TYR A 154 -0.26 -19.51 16.94
C TYR A 154 0.23 -18.18 16.39
N TYR A 155 1.30 -17.61 16.94
CA TYR A 155 1.87 -16.34 16.47
C TYR A 155 2.26 -16.41 15.00
N LYS A 156 2.94 -17.49 14.59
CA LYS A 156 3.25 -17.74 13.18
C LYS A 156 1.99 -17.79 12.31
N THR A 157 0.92 -18.43 12.80
CA THR A 157 -0.36 -18.55 12.07
C THR A 157 -1.03 -17.20 11.83
N ILE A 158 -0.94 -16.27 12.79
CA ILE A 158 -1.50 -14.92 12.64
C ILE A 158 -0.54 -13.92 11.95
N GLY A 159 0.61 -14.40 11.49
CA GLY A 159 1.56 -13.63 10.68
C GLY A 159 2.68 -12.97 11.47
N TYR A 160 2.97 -13.39 12.71
CA TYR A 160 4.20 -12.98 13.37
C TYR A 160 5.41 -13.53 12.61
N GLN A 161 6.42 -12.69 12.45
CA GLN A 161 7.70 -13.06 11.86
C GLN A 161 8.64 -13.63 12.91
N GLU A 162 9.57 -14.46 12.44
CA GLU A 162 10.66 -15.02 13.22
C GLU A 162 11.97 -14.62 12.54
N GLN A 163 12.84 -13.93 13.28
CA GLN A 163 14.17 -13.57 12.83
C GLN A 163 15.19 -14.19 13.80
N ASP A 164 16.17 -14.91 13.27
CA ASP A 164 17.22 -15.58 14.04
C ASP A 164 16.71 -16.48 15.17
N GLY A 165 15.63 -17.22 14.93
CA GLY A 165 15.02 -18.12 15.91
C GLY A 165 14.20 -17.43 17.00
N LYS A 166 13.99 -16.10 16.87
CA LYS A 166 13.23 -15.30 17.81
C LYS A 166 11.98 -14.72 17.16
N VAL A 167 10.83 -15.01 17.75
CA VAL A 167 9.55 -14.41 17.37
C VAL A 167 9.61 -12.90 17.63
N GLU A 168 9.15 -12.12 16.66
CA GLU A 168 9.10 -10.66 16.76
C GLU A 168 8.26 -10.19 17.96
N SER A 169 8.48 -8.96 18.40
CA SER A 169 7.68 -8.39 19.49
C SER A 169 6.27 -8.03 19.00
N THR A 170 5.27 -8.09 19.88
CA THR A 170 3.90 -7.62 19.55
C THR A 170 3.88 -6.18 19.05
N ARG A 171 4.76 -5.31 19.58
CA ARG A 171 4.86 -3.93 19.13
C ARG A 171 5.30 -3.84 17.66
N ASP A 172 6.29 -4.63 17.26
CA ASP A 172 6.82 -4.59 15.90
C ASP A 172 5.84 -5.25 14.91
N TYR A 173 5.17 -6.33 15.33
CA TYR A 173 4.05 -6.92 14.61
C TYR A 173 2.92 -5.90 14.37
N LEU A 174 2.51 -5.16 15.40
CA LEU A 174 1.45 -4.15 15.29
C LEU A 174 1.82 -3.02 14.33
N LYS A 175 3.08 -2.55 14.34
CA LYS A 175 3.56 -1.55 13.37
C LYS A 175 3.47 -2.06 11.94
N ARG A 176 3.87 -3.31 11.71
CA ARG A 176 3.83 -3.91 10.37
C ARG A 176 2.39 -4.13 9.89
N LEU A 177 1.52 -4.60 10.78
CA LEU A 177 0.08 -4.71 10.55
C LEU A 177 -0.52 -3.35 10.19
N GLU A 178 -0.20 -2.30 10.95
CA GLU A 178 -0.63 -0.93 10.67
C GLU A 178 -0.21 -0.49 9.27
N SER A 179 1.06 -0.68 8.89
CA SER A 179 1.53 -0.26 7.57
C SER A 179 0.90 -1.03 6.41
N TYR A 180 0.63 -2.34 6.56
CA TYR A 180 -0.13 -3.10 5.56
C TYR A 180 -1.55 -2.59 5.41
N MET A 181 -2.20 -2.26 6.53
CA MET A 181 -3.58 -1.81 6.53
C MET A 181 -3.73 -0.39 6.00
N LYS A 182 -2.73 0.50 6.23
CA LYS A 182 -2.66 1.82 5.57
C LYS A 182 -2.57 1.68 4.06
N LEU A 183 -1.65 0.85 3.54
CA LEU A 183 -1.56 0.66 2.09
C LEU A 183 -2.82 0.01 1.52
N TYR A 184 -3.40 -0.98 2.20
CA TYR A 184 -4.65 -1.58 1.76
C TYR A 184 -5.80 -0.57 1.72
N GLY A 185 -5.91 0.28 2.75
CA GLY A 185 -6.85 1.40 2.80
C GLY A 185 -6.63 2.39 1.65
N ALA A 186 -5.38 2.81 1.40
CA ALA A 186 -5.03 3.70 0.30
C ALA A 186 -5.33 3.08 -1.07
N LEU A 187 -5.04 1.78 -1.26
CA LEU A 187 -5.31 1.07 -2.51
C LEU A 187 -6.81 1.06 -2.85
N VAL A 188 -7.68 0.71 -1.89
CA VAL A 188 -9.12 0.67 -2.14
C VAL A 188 -9.72 2.05 -2.36
N GLN A 189 -9.03 3.10 -1.93
CA GLN A 189 -9.46 4.49 -2.05
C GLN A 189 -8.82 5.24 -3.22
N THR A 190 -7.78 4.67 -3.83
CA THR A 190 -7.09 5.29 -4.96
C THR A 190 -8.04 5.38 -6.16
N GLU A 191 -8.37 6.60 -6.55
CA GLU A 191 -9.12 6.92 -7.76
C GLU A 191 -8.22 7.70 -8.72
N ILE A 192 -8.18 7.24 -9.98
CA ILE A 192 -7.42 7.90 -11.04
C ILE A 192 -8.38 8.18 -12.18
N GLN A 193 -8.44 9.43 -12.62
CA GLN A 193 -9.37 9.85 -13.66
C GLN A 193 -9.19 9.01 -14.93
N GLY A 194 -10.28 8.39 -15.39
CA GLY A 194 -10.30 7.55 -16.60
C GLY A 194 -9.70 6.15 -16.43
N ILE A 195 -9.27 5.76 -15.22
CA ILE A 195 -8.73 4.43 -14.94
C ILE A 195 -9.61 3.75 -13.89
N GLN A 196 -10.13 2.57 -14.22
CA GLN A 196 -10.92 1.79 -13.29
C GLN A 196 -10.00 1.03 -12.33
N ASN A 197 -10.11 1.34 -11.04
CA ASN A 197 -9.51 0.52 -9.98
C ASN A 197 -10.36 -0.75 -9.77
N THR A 198 -9.81 -1.92 -10.12
CA THR A 198 -10.50 -3.21 -9.98
C THR A 198 -10.65 -3.66 -8.53
N HIS A 199 -9.85 -3.10 -7.61
CA HIS A 199 -9.91 -3.33 -6.16
C HIS A 199 -10.20 -2.03 -5.42
N GLY A 200 -11.15 -1.24 -5.93
CA GLY A 200 -11.49 0.09 -5.42
C GLY A 200 -12.53 0.10 -4.27
N PRO A 201 -13.31 1.19 -4.12
CA PRO A 201 -14.11 1.43 -2.91
C PRO A 201 -15.13 0.33 -2.58
N LYS A 202 -15.67 -0.37 -3.58
CA LYS A 202 -16.60 -1.50 -3.36
C LYS A 202 -15.99 -2.61 -2.51
N GLU A 203 -14.73 -2.95 -2.77
CA GLU A 203 -14.01 -3.97 -2.00
C GLU A 203 -13.59 -3.44 -0.63
N GLY A 204 -13.30 -2.14 -0.51
CA GLY A 204 -13.16 -1.45 0.77
C GLY A 204 -14.42 -1.57 1.64
N TRP A 205 -15.60 -1.38 1.06
CA TRP A 205 -16.87 -1.55 1.77
C TRP A 205 -17.16 -2.98 2.15
N ALA A 206 -16.92 -3.92 1.25
CA ALA A 206 -17.05 -5.33 1.55
C ALA A 206 -16.11 -5.74 2.70
N TRP A 207 -14.87 -5.22 2.70
CA TRP A 207 -13.90 -5.43 3.78
C TRP A 207 -14.43 -4.91 5.11
N LEU A 208 -14.87 -3.64 5.17
CA LEU A 208 -15.31 -3.04 6.42
C LEU A 208 -16.55 -3.74 6.98
N ALA A 209 -17.54 -3.99 6.13
CA ALA A 209 -18.75 -4.68 6.55
C ALA A 209 -18.43 -6.07 7.14
N ARG A 210 -17.54 -6.86 6.51
CA ARG A 210 -17.09 -8.14 7.05
C ARG A 210 -16.33 -7.96 8.36
N PHE A 211 -15.43 -6.97 8.41
CA PHE A 211 -14.59 -6.70 9.58
C PHE A 211 -15.45 -6.39 10.82
N LEU A 212 -16.39 -5.47 10.70
CA LEU A 212 -17.25 -5.03 11.82
C LEU A 212 -18.27 -6.08 12.25
N ASN A 213 -18.77 -6.89 11.32
CA ASN A 213 -19.77 -7.91 11.63
C ASN A 213 -19.19 -9.16 12.29
N THR A 214 -17.90 -9.43 12.13
CA THR A 214 -17.35 -10.76 12.46
C THR A 214 -16.15 -10.75 13.39
N LEU A 215 -15.38 -9.65 13.47
CA LEU A 215 -14.12 -9.67 14.19
C LEU A 215 -14.27 -9.19 15.64
N PRO A 216 -13.65 -9.89 16.61
CA PRO A 216 -13.74 -9.50 18.01
C PRO A 216 -12.94 -8.23 18.29
N ALA A 217 -13.41 -7.42 19.25
CA ALA A 217 -12.67 -6.27 19.74
C ALA A 217 -11.39 -6.71 20.48
N ASN A 218 -10.23 -6.43 19.89
CA ASN A 218 -8.90 -6.65 20.47
C ASN A 218 -7.89 -5.67 19.88
N VAL A 219 -6.65 -5.68 20.39
CA VAL A 219 -5.61 -4.74 19.95
C VAL A 219 -5.30 -4.84 18.45
N TYR A 220 -5.25 -6.04 17.88
CA TYR A 220 -4.93 -6.23 16.47
C TYR A 220 -6.05 -5.71 15.56
N THR A 221 -7.30 -5.99 15.93
CA THR A 221 -8.46 -5.53 15.16
C THR A 221 -8.64 -4.02 15.28
N ALA A 222 -8.33 -3.44 16.44
CA ALA A 222 -8.36 -2.00 16.63
C ALA A 222 -7.28 -1.29 15.80
N VAL A 223 -6.03 -1.79 15.79
CA VAL A 223 -4.98 -1.22 14.94
C VAL A 223 -5.32 -1.37 13.46
N ALA A 224 -5.81 -2.53 13.02
CA ALA A 224 -6.18 -2.75 11.63
C ALA A 224 -7.29 -1.79 11.18
N LEU A 225 -8.33 -1.65 11.99
CA LEU A 225 -9.44 -0.74 11.71
C LEU A 225 -8.97 0.72 11.70
N LYS A 226 -8.24 1.16 12.72
CA LYS A 226 -7.68 2.52 12.77
C LYS A 226 -6.85 2.83 11.52
N ALA A 227 -5.94 1.92 11.16
CA ALA A 227 -5.06 2.09 10.00
C ALA A 227 -5.81 2.14 8.68
N PHE A 228 -6.85 1.30 8.54
CA PHE A 228 -7.73 1.31 7.36
C PHE A 228 -8.50 2.63 7.24
N LEU A 229 -8.97 3.19 8.37
CA LEU A 229 -9.79 4.41 8.42
C LEU A 229 -8.97 5.70 8.36
N GLN A 230 -7.74 5.72 8.88
CA GLN A 230 -6.89 6.93 8.87
C GLN A 230 -6.48 7.38 7.48
N GLU A 231 -6.69 6.55 6.45
CA GLU A 231 -6.55 6.90 5.03
C GLU A 231 -7.89 7.31 4.39
N ASP A 232 -8.84 7.76 5.20
CA ASP A 232 -10.21 8.25 4.94
C ASP A 232 -11.39 7.29 5.08
N ALA A 233 -12.38 7.80 5.78
CA ALA A 233 -13.58 7.10 6.23
C ALA A 233 -14.85 7.84 5.80
N GLU A 234 -14.79 8.56 4.67
CA GLU A 234 -15.86 9.43 4.16
C GLU A 234 -17.21 8.69 4.01
N HIS A 235 -17.21 7.37 3.85
CA HIS A 235 -18.41 6.58 3.56
C HIS A 235 -18.81 5.56 4.63
N TYR A 236 -18.03 5.40 5.69
CA TYR A 236 -17.92 4.11 6.37
C TYR A 236 -18.45 4.03 7.82
N LEU A 237 -18.66 5.17 8.48
CA LEU A 237 -18.66 5.21 9.96
C LEU A 237 -19.97 5.58 10.66
N GLN A 238 -21.13 5.42 10.03
CA GLN A 238 -22.41 5.65 10.74
C GLN A 238 -22.79 4.51 11.73
N GLY A 239 -22.05 3.39 11.78
CA GLY A 239 -22.42 2.20 12.58
C GLY A 239 -21.44 1.76 13.67
N LEU A 240 -20.37 2.52 13.95
CA LEU A 240 -19.24 2.02 14.74
C LEU A 240 -19.34 2.22 16.27
N SER A 241 -20.26 3.07 16.75
CA SER A 241 -20.28 3.54 18.14
C SER A 241 -20.84 2.55 19.16
N GLU A 242 -21.53 1.48 18.75
CA GLU A 242 -22.29 0.62 19.69
C GLU A 242 -21.55 -0.65 20.14
N GLY A 243 -20.42 -1.02 19.53
CA GLY A 243 -19.77 -2.32 19.75
C GLY A 243 -18.56 -2.35 20.71
N ILE A 244 -18.02 -1.20 21.10
CA ILE A 244 -16.61 -1.08 21.52
C ILE A 244 -16.38 -1.15 23.06
N GLU A 245 -17.41 -1.05 23.90
CA GLU A 245 -17.21 -0.84 25.34
C GLU A 245 -16.88 -2.08 26.20
N ARG A 246 -16.86 -3.31 25.67
CA ARG A 246 -16.89 -4.51 26.55
C ARG A 246 -15.59 -5.29 26.76
N THR A 247 -14.45 -4.96 26.15
CA THR A 247 -13.24 -5.79 26.36
C THR A 247 -11.92 -5.04 26.16
N GLY A 248 -11.09 -4.93 27.21
CA GLY A 248 -9.60 -4.93 27.09
C GLY A 248 -8.79 -3.83 27.81
N GLY A 249 -7.46 -4.04 27.81
CA GLY A 249 -6.43 -3.32 28.58
C GLY A 249 -6.09 -1.89 28.09
N SER A 250 -5.15 -1.21 28.74
CA SER A 250 -4.88 0.23 28.55
C SER A 250 -4.55 0.64 27.11
N GLU A 251 -3.77 -0.17 26.38
CA GLU A 251 -3.38 0.12 24.99
C GLU A 251 -4.58 0.08 24.02
N LEU A 252 -5.49 -0.88 24.21
CA LEU A 252 -6.72 -0.95 23.42
C LEU A 252 -7.62 0.25 23.72
N LYS A 253 -7.71 0.68 24.98
CA LYS A 253 -8.47 1.90 25.34
C LYS A 253 -7.91 3.14 24.66
N THR A 254 -6.59 3.27 24.54
CA THR A 254 -5.97 4.38 23.81
C THR A 254 -6.37 4.38 22.33
N ILE A 255 -6.29 3.24 21.65
CA ILE A 255 -6.68 3.14 20.23
C ILE A 255 -8.17 3.42 20.03
N ILE A 256 -9.01 2.94 20.95
CA ILE A 256 -10.45 3.23 20.93
C ILE A 256 -10.72 4.73 21.03
N ILE A 257 -10.06 5.43 21.96
CA ILE A 257 -10.19 6.88 22.13
C ILE A 257 -9.73 7.61 20.85
N GLU A 258 -8.65 7.16 20.21
CA GLU A 258 -8.19 7.74 18.96
C GLU A 258 -9.20 7.55 17.81
N ILE A 259 -9.83 6.38 17.71
CA ILE A 259 -10.90 6.12 16.73
C ILE A 259 -12.13 7.00 17.03
N GLN A 260 -12.52 7.10 18.31
CA GLN A 260 -13.64 7.94 18.74
C GLN A 260 -13.38 9.41 18.42
N SER A 261 -12.22 9.97 18.79
CA SER A 261 -11.84 11.34 18.44
C SER A 261 -11.81 11.55 16.93
N TYR A 262 -11.28 10.60 16.16
CA TYR A 262 -11.30 10.70 14.69
C TYR A 262 -12.74 10.84 14.13
N ILE A 263 -13.70 10.12 14.70
CA ILE A 263 -15.12 10.19 14.33
C ILE A 263 -15.75 11.50 14.82
N GLU A 264 -15.59 11.82 16.10
CA GLU A 264 -16.22 12.99 16.75
C GLU A 264 -15.74 14.32 16.14
N ASP A 265 -14.45 14.40 15.80
CA ASP A 265 -13.83 15.58 15.22
C ASP A 265 -14.12 15.72 13.70
N ASN A 266 -14.94 14.82 13.13
CA ASN A 266 -15.22 14.73 11.69
C ASN A 266 -13.95 14.74 10.84
N ARG A 267 -12.88 14.10 11.33
CA ARG A 267 -11.59 14.06 10.61
C ARG A 267 -11.67 13.27 9.31
N PHE A 268 -12.70 12.44 9.14
CA PHE A 268 -13.07 11.76 7.90
C PHE A 268 -13.59 12.69 6.78
N LEU A 269 -13.73 13.99 7.06
CA LEU A 269 -14.03 15.02 6.04
C LEU A 269 -12.76 15.73 5.56
N GLN A 270 -11.60 15.41 6.14
CA GLN A 270 -10.33 16.02 5.81
C GLN A 270 -9.56 15.08 4.88
N GLU A 271 -9.16 15.60 3.73
CA GLU A 271 -8.38 14.83 2.77
C GLU A 271 -7.09 14.26 3.41
N PRO A 272 -6.78 12.97 3.24
CA PRO A 272 -5.62 12.35 3.86
C PRO A 272 -4.31 12.88 3.28
N GLU A 273 -3.26 12.79 4.09
CA GLU A 273 -1.93 13.22 3.66
C GLU A 273 -1.44 12.39 2.45
N GLY A 274 -1.23 13.08 1.32
CA GLY A 274 -0.71 12.48 0.10
C GLY A 274 -1.77 11.95 -0.88
N TRP A 275 -3.07 12.14 -0.59
CA TRP A 275 -4.18 11.76 -1.48
C TRP A 275 -4.19 12.55 -2.80
N SER A 276 -4.21 13.88 -2.75
CA SER A 276 -4.07 14.75 -3.93
C SER A 276 -2.63 14.78 -4.40
N MET A 277 -2.21 13.69 -5.04
CA MET A 277 -1.06 13.75 -5.94
C MET A 277 -1.48 14.58 -7.16
N GLN A 278 -1.30 15.90 -7.05
CA GLN A 278 -1.51 16.94 -8.07
C GLN A 278 -1.90 16.40 -9.46
N SER A 279 -3.21 16.29 -9.72
CA SER A 279 -3.72 16.08 -11.09
C SER A 279 -3.42 17.27 -12.01
N SER A 280 -2.86 18.35 -11.46
CA SER A 280 -2.57 19.64 -12.11
C SER A 280 -1.49 19.61 -13.20
N LEU A 281 -0.89 18.46 -13.53
CA LEU A 281 0.01 18.33 -14.69
C LEU A 281 -0.64 17.64 -15.90
N LEU A 282 -1.90 17.21 -15.81
CA LEU A 282 -2.61 16.52 -16.89
C LEU A 282 -3.25 17.44 -17.94
N SER A 283 -3.10 18.77 -17.86
CA SER A 283 -3.83 19.70 -18.74
C SER A 283 -3.03 20.34 -19.89
N SER A 284 -1.76 19.99 -20.15
CA SER A 284 -0.98 20.67 -21.21
C SER A 284 -0.57 19.82 -22.41
N VAL A 285 -0.88 18.52 -22.45
CA VAL A 285 -0.44 17.64 -23.56
C VAL A 285 -1.59 16.82 -24.11
N MET A 286 -2.64 17.49 -24.60
CA MET A 286 -3.52 16.97 -25.67
C MET A 286 -4.23 18.16 -26.33
N VAL A 287 -3.48 19.00 -27.04
CA VAL A 287 -4.07 19.74 -28.17
C VAL A 287 -3.75 18.88 -29.40
N PRO A 288 -4.74 18.29 -30.08
CA PRO A 288 -4.51 17.70 -31.39
C PRO A 288 -4.02 18.80 -32.31
N ASP A 289 -2.88 18.59 -32.97
CA ASP A 289 -2.39 19.47 -34.04
C ASP A 289 -3.54 19.72 -35.02
N SER A 290 -4.08 20.94 -35.01
CA SER A 290 -4.99 21.39 -36.04
C SER A 290 -4.24 21.39 -37.36
N GLU A 291 -4.65 20.51 -38.28
CA GLU A 291 -4.15 20.47 -39.65
C GLU A 291 -4.13 21.88 -40.27
N PRO A 292 -3.10 22.24 -41.04
CA PRO A 292 -3.05 23.55 -41.67
C PRO A 292 -4.17 23.67 -42.71
N SER A 293 -5.09 24.60 -42.45
CA SER A 293 -6.22 24.97 -43.31
C SER A 293 -5.79 25.10 -44.78
N ARG A 294 -6.21 24.13 -45.59
CA ARG A 294 -6.13 24.19 -47.05
C ARG A 294 -7.14 25.24 -47.53
N GLY A 295 -6.64 26.40 -47.95
CA GLY A 295 -7.44 27.47 -48.51
C GLY A 295 -8.15 27.01 -49.79
N TYR A 296 -9.48 27.06 -49.78
CA TYR A 296 -10.29 26.96 -50.98
C TYR A 296 -10.36 28.34 -51.63
N TYR A 297 -9.74 28.49 -52.80
CA TYR A 297 -10.02 29.58 -53.73
C TYR A 297 -11.36 29.31 -54.42
N TYR A 298 -12.27 30.27 -54.33
CA TYR A 298 -13.44 30.37 -55.20
C TYR A 298 -13.00 31.01 -56.54
N TYR A 299 -13.29 30.33 -57.64
CA TYR A 299 -13.51 30.90 -58.96
C TYR A 299 -14.72 30.19 -59.58
#